data_AF-J2P6N6-F1
#
_entry.id   AF-J2P6N6-F1
#
_cell.length_a   1.000
_cell.length_b   1.000
_cell.length_c   1.000
_cell.angle_alpha   90.00
_cell.angle_beta   90.00
_cell.angle_gamma   90.00
#
_symmetry.space_group_name_H-M   'P 1'
#
loop_
_entity.id
_entity.type
_entity.pdbx_description
1 polymer ?
#
loop_
_entity_poly.entity_id
_entity_poly.type
_entity_poly.pdbx_seq_one_letter_code
_entity_poly.pdbx_strand_id
1 'polypeptide(L)'
;MNNFKIGASAAALVILIVFRFIFGISSQLNPPVSLAVIDFFIIFSGSLLFVFAVHDYIVKRYRDTADLLPLFCAIVILVVNAGYLIIRYNEKYQTALSIMATGTFIGMGWWIQAINTAANARRAHTLNIIMASRTSSEYQQQTRASSKIYRGGTIICKDLAQWRLNPATEEFRYTEVPQHIDDAINGTIYVLNYFEFLAQGIKYRDLDDCLLKECFSGILAGIERRGFHLIIEHQKVDQRSFEGVIRLTKDWNGESFVEKHRSNPDNSAVGAGFPAGEELISIMNKKKPPEPVDPTPHLVTTDGRPVAVPEEQP
;
A
#
# COMPACT_ATOMS: atom_id res chain seq x y z
N MET A 1 20.34 -9.30 1.38
CA MET A 1 20.87 -10.01 2.57
C MET A 1 20.92 -11.55 2.44
N ASN A 2 20.32 -12.20 1.42
CA ASN A 2 20.22 -13.67 1.36
C ASN A 2 21.44 -14.44 0.83
N ASN A 3 22.31 -13.79 0.05
CA ASN A 3 23.43 -14.49 -0.61
C ASN A 3 24.53 -14.92 0.39
N PHE A 4 24.59 -14.30 1.57
CA PHE A 4 25.60 -14.64 2.57
C PHE A 4 25.40 -16.03 3.17
N LYS A 5 24.15 -16.43 3.48
CA LYS A 5 23.86 -17.75 4.07
C LYS A 5 24.17 -18.88 3.09
N ILE A 6 23.77 -18.70 1.83
CA ILE A 6 24.05 -19.65 0.74
C ILE A 6 25.56 -19.74 0.51
N GLY A 7 26.26 -18.61 0.44
CA GLY A 7 27.71 -18.55 0.27
C GLY A 7 28.48 -19.20 1.43
N ALA A 8 28.06 -18.96 2.68
CA ALA A 8 28.67 -19.57 3.86
C ALA A 8 28.48 -21.09 3.89
N SER A 9 27.27 -21.58 3.60
CA SER A 9 27.00 -23.03 3.53
C SER A 9 27.78 -23.70 2.39
N ALA A 10 27.89 -23.05 1.23
CA ALA A 10 28.67 -23.54 0.10
C ALA A 10 30.18 -23.59 0.42
N ALA A 11 30.71 -22.55 1.05
CA ALA A 11 32.11 -22.51 1.47
C ALA A 11 32.42 -23.61 2.51
N ALA A 12 31.54 -23.78 3.50
CA ALA A 12 31.67 -24.84 4.50
C ALA A 12 31.66 -26.23 3.84
N LEU A 13 30.75 -26.49 2.90
CA LEU A 13 30.69 -27.74 2.16
C LEU A 13 32.01 -28.01 1.41
N VAL A 14 32.52 -27.04 0.66
CA VAL A 14 33.76 -27.18 -0.11
C VAL A 14 34.96 -27.45 0.81
N ILE A 15 35.08 -26.71 1.91
CA ILE A 15 36.17 -26.90 2.89
C ILE A 15 36.10 -28.31 3.47
N LEU A 16 34.92 -28.79 3.86
CA LEU A 16 34.75 -30.11 4.45
C LEU A 16 35.02 -31.25 3.45
N ILE A 17 34.61 -31.10 2.19
CA ILE A 17 34.93 -32.07 1.12
C ILE A 17 36.44 -32.14 0.88
N VAL A 18 37.10 -30.98 0.77
CA VAL A 18 38.56 -30.91 0.57
C VAL A 18 39.30 -31.51 1.77
N PHE A 19 38.87 -31.19 2.98
CA PHE A 19 39.42 -31.77 4.22
C PHE A 19 39.24 -33.29 4.22
N ARG A 20 38.04 -33.79 3.89
CA ARG A 20 37.75 -35.23 3.82
C ARG A 20 38.60 -35.95 2.78
N PHE A 21 38.89 -35.31 1.65
CA PHE A 21 39.73 -35.83 0.58
C PHE A 21 41.20 -35.92 0.99
N ILE A 22 41.76 -34.85 1.58
CA ILE A 22 43.16 -34.80 2.03
C ILE A 22 43.45 -35.91 3.07
N PHE A 23 42.62 -36.01 4.10
CA PHE A 23 42.78 -37.01 5.16
C PHE A 23 42.28 -38.41 4.76
N GLY A 24 41.53 -38.53 3.66
CA GLY A 24 41.09 -39.81 3.12
C GLY A 24 42.15 -40.50 2.26
N ILE A 25 42.95 -39.73 1.52
CA ILE A 25 44.01 -40.24 0.65
C ILE A 25 45.34 -40.35 1.40
N SER A 26 45.60 -39.45 2.34
CA SER A 26 46.84 -39.49 3.13
C SER A 26 46.73 -40.52 4.26
N SER A 27 47.13 -41.76 3.96
CA SER A 27 47.19 -42.86 4.93
C SER A 27 48.20 -42.63 6.08
N GLN A 28 49.04 -41.58 5.98
CA GLN A 28 50.06 -41.23 6.97
C GLN A 28 49.61 -40.14 7.96
N LEU A 29 48.51 -39.42 7.69
CA LEU A 29 47.97 -38.42 8.63
C LEU A 29 46.80 -39.00 9.41
N ASN A 30 46.98 -39.21 10.71
CA ASN A 30 45.86 -39.45 11.61
C ASN A 30 45.02 -38.16 11.68
N PRO A 31 43.74 -38.19 11.28
CA PRO A 31 42.91 -37.00 11.33
C PRO A 31 42.66 -36.58 12.79
N PRO A 32 42.57 -35.27 13.07
CA PRO A 32 42.31 -34.76 14.42
C PRO A 32 40.90 -35.10 14.93
N VAL A 33 39.99 -35.48 14.02
CA VAL A 33 38.58 -35.81 14.30
C VAL A 33 38.19 -37.04 13.48
N SER A 34 37.28 -37.86 14.00
CA SER A 34 36.74 -39.01 13.27
C SER A 34 36.17 -38.61 11.90
N LEU A 35 36.54 -39.35 10.86
CA LEU A 35 36.03 -39.17 9.50
C LEU A 35 34.50 -39.21 9.43
N ALA A 36 33.87 -39.96 10.33
CA ALA A 36 32.42 -40.08 10.39
C ALA A 36 31.72 -38.80 10.89
N VAL A 37 32.40 -37.99 11.71
CA VAL A 37 31.92 -36.66 12.13
C VAL A 37 32.03 -35.68 10.98
N ILE A 38 33.09 -35.76 10.19
CA ILE A 38 33.29 -34.92 9.00
C ILE A 38 32.22 -35.24 7.95
N ASP A 39 31.96 -36.53 7.69
CA ASP A 39 30.91 -36.97 6.77
C ASP A 39 29.53 -36.43 7.20
N PHE A 40 29.23 -36.42 8.51
CA PHE A 40 28.01 -35.78 9.04
C PHE A 40 27.95 -34.29 8.74
N PHE A 41 29.03 -33.54 8.97
CA PHE A 41 29.05 -32.10 8.69
C PHE A 41 28.97 -31.78 7.19
N ILE A 42 29.47 -32.65 6.31
CA ILE A 42 29.28 -32.54 4.85
C ILE A 42 27.79 -32.64 4.52
N ILE A 43 27.09 -33.64 5.04
CA ILE A 43 25.65 -33.81 4.81
C ILE A 43 24.86 -32.64 5.40
N PHE A 44 25.20 -32.20 6.61
CA PHE A 44 24.55 -31.08 7.25
C PHE A 44 24.70 -29.79 6.43
N SER A 45 25.94 -29.44 6.03
CA SER A 45 26.20 -28.25 5.20
C SER A 45 25.54 -28.34 3.81
N GLY A 46 25.54 -29.53 3.20
CA GLY A 46 24.84 -29.79 1.92
C GLY A 46 23.33 -29.62 2.04
N SER A 47 22.73 -30.14 3.11
CA SER A 47 21.30 -29.98 3.40
C SER A 47 20.91 -28.52 3.61
N LEU A 48 21.73 -27.74 4.33
CA LEU A 48 21.53 -26.30 4.52
C LEU A 48 21.62 -25.54 3.20
N LEU A 49 22.63 -25.84 2.37
CA LEU A 49 22.81 -25.20 1.07
C LEU A 49 21.58 -25.42 0.17
N PHE A 50 21.16 -26.69 0.05
CA PHE A 50 20.00 -27.06 -0.77
C PHE A 50 18.73 -26.37 -0.28
N VAL A 51 18.45 -26.46 1.02
CA VAL A 51 17.22 -25.89 1.59
C VAL A 51 17.20 -24.36 1.51
N PHE A 52 18.33 -23.67 1.71
CA PHE A 52 18.39 -22.23 1.53
C PHE A 52 18.23 -21.79 0.06
N ALA A 53 18.78 -22.54 -0.88
CA ALA A 53 18.59 -22.28 -2.30
C ALA A 53 17.11 -22.44 -2.72
N VAL A 54 16.48 -23.53 -2.28
CA VAL A 54 15.04 -23.79 -2.51
C VAL A 54 14.18 -22.74 -1.82
N HIS A 55 14.50 -22.36 -0.59
CA HIS A 55 13.79 -21.31 0.14
C HIS A 55 13.80 -19.98 -0.63
N ASP A 56 14.96 -19.51 -1.07
CA ASP A 56 15.07 -18.24 -1.80
C ASP A 56 14.33 -18.29 -3.14
N TYR A 57 14.36 -19.43 -3.84
CA TYR A 57 13.58 -19.66 -5.04
C TYR A 57 12.07 -19.57 -4.79
N ILE A 58 11.58 -20.28 -3.77
CA ILE A 58 10.15 -20.33 -3.43
C ILE A 58 9.65 -18.96 -2.95
N VAL A 59 10.36 -18.25 -2.08
CA VAL A 59 9.93 -16.92 -1.59
C VAL A 59 9.84 -15.92 -2.74
N LYS A 60 10.79 -15.97 -3.68
CA LYS A 60 10.77 -15.10 -4.87
C LYS A 60 9.57 -15.38 -5.78
N ARG A 61 9.19 -16.66 -5.93
CA ARG A 61 8.10 -17.06 -6.84
C ARG A 61 6.72 -17.01 -6.19
N TYR A 62 6.63 -17.33 -4.91
CA TYR A 62 5.40 -17.51 -4.14
C TYR A 62 5.52 -16.76 -2.81
N ARG A 63 5.36 -15.43 -2.88
CA ARG A 63 5.52 -14.54 -1.72
C ARG A 63 4.61 -14.91 -0.55
N ASP A 64 3.44 -15.48 -0.84
CA ASP A 64 2.45 -15.93 0.15
C ASP A 64 2.93 -17.10 1.04
N THR A 65 4.02 -17.78 0.67
CA THR A 65 4.58 -18.90 1.43
C THR A 65 5.57 -18.45 2.52
N ALA A 66 5.99 -17.19 2.51
CA ALA A 66 7.15 -16.71 3.27
C ALA A 66 7.03 -16.91 4.79
N ASP A 67 5.83 -16.83 5.35
CA ASP A 67 5.62 -16.85 6.81
C ASP A 67 5.84 -18.26 7.41
N LEU A 68 5.43 -19.32 6.72
CA LEU A 68 5.51 -20.72 7.21
C LEU A 68 6.66 -21.52 6.60
N LEU A 69 7.23 -21.08 5.47
CA LEU A 69 8.31 -21.78 4.78
C LEU A 69 9.55 -22.06 5.68
N PRO A 70 9.99 -21.18 6.59
CA PRO A 70 11.13 -21.46 7.47
C PRO A 70 10.94 -22.70 8.36
N LEU A 71 9.71 -22.94 8.84
CA LEU A 71 9.37 -24.11 9.64
C LEU A 71 9.55 -25.39 8.82
N PHE A 72 9.07 -25.40 7.57
CA PHE A 72 9.23 -26.53 6.66
C PHE A 72 10.70 -26.78 6.31
N CYS A 73 11.45 -25.72 6.03
CA CYS A 73 12.89 -25.82 5.81
C CYS A 73 13.60 -26.50 7.00
N ALA A 74 13.25 -26.13 8.24
CA ALA A 74 13.80 -26.76 9.44
C ALA A 74 13.44 -28.25 9.54
N ILE A 75 12.18 -28.62 9.25
CA ILE A 75 11.73 -30.02 9.25
C ILE A 75 12.50 -30.84 8.20
N VAL A 76 12.66 -30.32 6.98
CA VAL A 76 13.39 -31.01 5.90
C VAL A 76 14.86 -31.20 6.28
N ILE A 77 15.52 -30.19 6.84
CA ILE A 77 16.90 -30.30 7.34
C ILE A 77 16.98 -31.41 8.41
N LEU A 78 16.04 -31.42 9.36
CA LEU A 78 16.01 -32.43 10.42
C LEU A 78 15.84 -33.84 9.86
N VAL A 79 14.90 -34.04 8.93
CA VAL A 79 14.64 -35.34 8.30
C VAL A 79 15.85 -35.85 7.51
N VAL A 80 16.51 -34.98 6.74
CA VAL A 80 17.70 -35.35 5.96
C VAL A 80 18.86 -35.77 6.87
N ASN A 81 19.13 -35.00 7.93
CA ASN A 81 20.22 -35.30 8.86
C ASN A 81 19.91 -36.52 9.74
N ALA A 82 18.68 -36.67 10.22
CA ALA A 82 18.24 -37.87 10.92
C ALA A 82 18.33 -39.10 10.02
N GLY A 83 17.98 -38.96 8.74
CA GLY A 83 18.09 -40.03 7.76
C GLY A 83 19.52 -40.53 7.58
N TYR A 84 20.48 -39.61 7.46
CA TYR A 84 21.89 -39.96 7.42
C TYR A 84 22.36 -40.71 8.67
N LEU A 85 22.01 -40.21 9.87
CA LEU A 85 22.41 -40.84 11.13
C LEU A 85 21.82 -42.25 11.30
N ILE A 86 20.54 -42.44 10.95
CA ILE A 86 19.86 -43.73 11.04
C ILE A 86 20.48 -44.74 10.07
N ILE A 87 20.65 -44.37 8.79
CA ILE A 87 21.21 -45.27 7.77
C ILE A 87 22.66 -45.63 8.10
N ARG A 88 23.45 -44.69 8.64
CA ARG A 88 24.88 -44.92 8.91
C ARG A 88 25.15 -45.70 10.19
N TYR A 89 24.36 -45.50 11.24
CA TYR A 89 24.68 -46.02 12.58
C TYR A 89 23.64 -46.99 13.16
N ASN A 90 22.37 -46.91 12.73
CA ASN A 90 21.29 -47.70 13.34
C ASN A 90 20.21 -48.10 12.32
N GLU A 91 20.55 -49.03 11.42
CA GLU A 91 19.66 -49.51 10.34
C GLU A 91 18.30 -50.05 10.85
N LYS A 92 18.22 -50.49 12.11
CA LYS A 92 16.97 -50.95 12.75
C LYS A 92 15.84 -49.91 12.70
N TYR A 93 16.16 -48.61 12.61
CA TYR A 93 15.17 -47.54 12.53
C TYR A 93 14.81 -47.12 11.10
N GLN A 94 15.27 -47.83 10.07
CA GLN A 94 15.01 -47.49 8.67
C GLN A 94 13.50 -47.40 8.36
N THR A 95 12.67 -48.29 8.91
CA THR A 95 11.21 -48.23 8.72
C THR A 95 10.61 -46.96 9.33
N ALA A 96 11.06 -46.56 10.52
CA ALA A 96 10.60 -45.33 11.17
C ALA A 96 11.02 -44.07 10.39
N LEU A 97 12.24 -44.08 9.82
CA LEU A 97 12.71 -43.02 8.92
C LEU A 97 11.81 -42.88 7.69
N SER A 98 11.46 -43.99 7.05
CA SER A 98 10.57 -43.99 5.87
C SER A 98 9.20 -43.39 6.22
N ILE A 99 8.62 -43.78 7.35
CA ILE A 99 7.33 -43.23 7.81
C ILE A 99 7.42 -41.71 8.04
N MET A 100 8.48 -41.24 8.70
CA MET A 100 8.70 -39.81 8.96
C MET A 100 8.89 -39.02 7.66
N ALA A 101 9.68 -39.55 6.72
CA ALA A 101 9.88 -38.93 5.42
C ALA A 101 8.57 -38.83 4.63
N THR A 102 7.81 -39.93 4.55
CA THR A 102 6.50 -39.95 3.89
C THR A 102 5.52 -38.95 4.52
N GLY A 103 5.43 -38.91 5.86
CA GLY A 103 4.59 -37.94 6.57
C GLY A 103 4.97 -36.48 6.26
N THR A 104 6.26 -36.20 6.12
CA THR A 104 6.77 -34.87 5.73
C THR A 104 6.30 -34.50 4.33
N PHE A 105 6.41 -35.41 3.35
CA PHE A 105 5.93 -35.16 1.98
C PHE A 105 4.42 -34.95 1.90
N ILE A 106 3.64 -35.73 2.64
CA ILE A 106 2.18 -35.56 2.72
C ILE A 106 1.84 -34.19 3.33
N GLY A 107 2.47 -33.84 4.44
CA GLY A 107 2.28 -32.55 5.10
C GLY A 107 2.63 -31.37 4.19
N MET A 108 3.72 -31.46 3.42
CA MET A 108 4.08 -30.46 2.41
C MET A 108 3.02 -30.33 1.32
N GLY A 109 2.46 -31.45 0.84
CA GLY A 109 1.38 -31.46 -0.15
C GLY A 109 0.15 -30.69 0.32
N TRP A 110 -0.34 -30.98 1.54
CA TRP A 110 -1.48 -30.26 2.12
C TRP A 110 -1.19 -28.78 2.38
N TRP A 111 0.02 -28.47 2.81
CA TRP A 111 0.43 -27.09 3.02
C TRP A 111 0.44 -26.27 1.72
N ILE A 112 1.06 -26.78 0.66
CA ILE A 112 1.05 -26.13 -0.66
C ILE A 112 -0.39 -25.97 -1.16
N GLN A 113 -1.22 -27.00 -0.99
CA GLN A 113 -2.63 -26.96 -1.36
C GLN A 113 -3.41 -25.90 -0.58
N ALA A 114 -3.18 -25.77 0.74
CA ALA A 114 -3.83 -24.77 1.57
C ALA A 114 -3.46 -23.34 1.13
N ILE A 115 -2.18 -23.11 0.82
CA ILE A 115 -1.70 -21.81 0.32
C ILE A 115 -2.32 -21.49 -1.04
N ASN A 116 -2.29 -22.44 -1.98
CA ASN A 116 -2.88 -22.23 -3.30
C ASN A 116 -4.39 -21.98 -3.21
N THR A 117 -5.09 -22.70 -2.33
CA THR A 117 -6.51 -22.49 -2.07
C THR A 117 -6.76 -21.08 -1.52
N ALA A 118 -5.99 -20.64 -0.53
CA ALA A 118 -6.12 -19.30 0.05
C ALA A 118 -5.83 -18.19 -0.99
N ALA A 119 -4.77 -18.36 -1.80
CA ALA A 119 -4.43 -17.41 -2.87
C ALA A 119 -5.53 -17.35 -3.95
N ASN A 120 -6.06 -18.49 -4.37
CA ASN A 120 -7.16 -18.56 -5.32
C ASN A 120 -8.45 -17.96 -4.75
N ALA A 121 -8.74 -18.18 -3.47
CA ALA A 121 -9.89 -17.58 -2.80
C ALA A 121 -9.79 -16.05 -2.77
N ARG A 122 -8.62 -15.48 -2.43
CA ARG A 122 -8.38 -14.02 -2.49
C ARG A 122 -8.59 -13.47 -3.90
N ARG A 123 -8.03 -14.14 -4.92
CA ARG A 123 -8.20 -13.74 -6.32
C ARG A 123 -9.66 -13.78 -6.76
N ALA A 124 -10.38 -14.85 -6.43
CA ALA A 124 -11.80 -14.98 -6.75
C ALA A 124 -12.63 -13.90 -6.06
N HIS A 125 -12.38 -13.64 -4.77
CA HIS A 125 -13.03 -12.57 -4.03
C HIS A 125 -12.75 -11.20 -4.66
N THR A 126 -11.49 -10.93 -5.01
CA THR A 126 -11.08 -9.67 -5.66
C THR A 126 -11.73 -9.49 -7.03
N LEU A 127 -11.79 -10.55 -7.84
CA LEU A 127 -12.50 -10.54 -9.12
C LEU A 127 -13.99 -10.24 -8.94
N ASN A 128 -14.63 -10.82 -7.93
CA ASN A 128 -16.04 -10.53 -7.63
C ASN A 128 -16.24 -9.06 -7.27
N ILE A 129 -15.34 -8.46 -6.49
CA ILE A 129 -15.40 -7.01 -6.19
C ILE A 129 -15.21 -6.17 -7.46
N ILE A 130 -14.23 -6.51 -8.30
CA ILE A 130 -14.00 -5.81 -9.57
C ILE A 130 -15.24 -5.90 -10.45
N MET A 131 -15.82 -7.09 -10.60
CA MET A 131 -17.03 -7.30 -11.39
C MET A 131 -18.22 -6.53 -10.80
N ALA A 132 -18.41 -6.56 -9.47
CA ALA A 132 -19.46 -5.82 -8.80
C ALA A 132 -19.33 -4.30 -8.99
N SER A 133 -18.11 -3.74 -8.92
CA SER A 133 -17.88 -2.32 -9.21
C SER A 133 -18.21 -1.97 -10.67
N ARG A 134 -17.96 -2.90 -11.60
CA ARG A 134 -18.26 -2.73 -13.03
C ARG A 134 -19.73 -2.87 -13.35
N THR A 135 -20.51 -3.63 -12.59
CA THR A 135 -21.95 -3.83 -12.85
C THR A 135 -22.85 -2.99 -11.94
N SER A 136 -22.34 -2.44 -10.83
CA SER A 136 -23.10 -1.56 -9.94
C SER A 136 -23.47 -0.26 -10.63
N SER A 137 -24.78 -0.02 -10.75
CA SER A 137 -25.35 1.24 -11.23
C SER A 137 -24.91 2.42 -10.37
N GLU A 138 -24.84 2.22 -9.06
CA GLU A 138 -24.50 3.25 -8.07
C GLU A 138 -23.05 3.68 -8.26
N TYR A 139 -22.11 2.73 -8.28
CA TYR A 139 -20.69 3.03 -8.48
C TYR A 139 -20.45 3.72 -9.83
N GLN A 140 -21.08 3.23 -10.90
CA GLN A 140 -20.99 3.86 -12.21
C GLN A 140 -21.59 5.28 -12.21
N GLN A 141 -22.74 5.49 -11.57
CA GLN A 141 -23.40 6.79 -11.51
C GLN A 141 -22.54 7.80 -10.74
N GLN A 142 -22.00 7.42 -9.58
CA GLN A 142 -21.12 8.30 -8.78
C GLN A 142 -19.81 8.62 -9.51
N THR A 143 -19.21 7.62 -10.16
CA THR A 143 -18.01 7.82 -10.99
C THR A 143 -18.29 8.74 -12.18
N ARG A 144 -19.46 8.59 -12.83
CA ARG A 144 -19.89 9.47 -13.93
C ARG A 144 -20.19 10.88 -13.44
N ALA A 145 -20.83 11.05 -12.29
CA ALA A 145 -21.13 12.35 -11.69
C ALA A 145 -19.83 13.13 -11.41
N SER A 146 -18.88 12.50 -10.70
CA SER A 146 -17.54 13.06 -10.47
C SER A 146 -16.83 13.42 -11.77
N SER A 147 -16.82 12.50 -12.73
CA SER A 147 -16.09 12.67 -13.99
C SER A 147 -16.79 13.63 -14.97
N LYS A 148 -18.07 13.97 -14.80
CA LYS A 148 -18.77 14.88 -15.71
C LYS A 148 -18.20 16.31 -15.63
N ILE A 149 -17.80 16.71 -14.42
CA ILE A 149 -17.33 18.07 -14.12
C ILE A 149 -15.80 18.09 -14.00
N TYR A 150 -15.23 17.14 -13.26
CA TYR A 150 -13.80 17.17 -12.90
C TYR A 150 -12.89 16.41 -13.88
N ARG A 151 -13.24 16.38 -15.18
CA ARG A 151 -12.41 15.71 -16.21
C ARG A 151 -11.22 16.58 -16.61
N GLY A 152 -10.11 15.92 -16.97
CA GLY A 152 -8.98 16.60 -17.63
C GLY A 152 -8.02 17.36 -16.70
N GLY A 153 -7.95 17.00 -15.42
CA GLY A 153 -7.01 17.61 -14.47
C GLY A 153 -7.56 18.83 -13.72
N THR A 154 -8.86 19.09 -13.83
CA THR A 154 -9.58 20.00 -12.94
C THR A 154 -9.73 19.37 -11.55
N ILE A 155 -9.64 20.20 -10.52
CA ILE A 155 -9.71 19.79 -9.12
C ILE A 155 -10.90 20.44 -8.43
N ILE A 156 -11.37 19.83 -7.34
CA ILE A 156 -12.40 20.44 -6.50
C ILE A 156 -11.78 21.61 -5.74
N CYS A 157 -12.39 22.79 -5.82
CA CYS A 157 -11.88 23.98 -5.12
C CYS A 157 -11.83 23.78 -3.60
N LYS A 158 -10.85 24.41 -2.96
CA LYS A 158 -10.64 24.39 -1.52
C LYS A 158 -11.88 24.83 -0.74
N ASP A 159 -12.51 25.94 -1.15
CA ASP A 159 -13.69 26.48 -0.45
C ASP A 159 -14.88 25.53 -0.52
N LEU A 160 -15.11 24.87 -1.66
CA LEU A 160 -16.16 23.85 -1.80
C LEU A 160 -15.84 22.57 -1.03
N ALA A 161 -14.56 22.20 -0.93
CA ALA A 161 -14.13 21.08 -0.09
C ALA A 161 -14.37 21.37 1.41
N GLN A 162 -14.12 22.61 1.86
CA GLN A 162 -14.39 23.06 3.22
C GLN A 162 -15.89 23.14 3.52
N TRP A 163 -16.67 23.77 2.61
CA TRP A 163 -18.12 23.81 2.65
C TRP A 163 -18.70 22.41 2.84
N ARG A 164 -18.19 21.43 2.09
CA ARG A 164 -18.70 20.06 2.14
C ARG A 164 -18.46 19.37 3.49
N LEU A 165 -17.36 19.68 4.17
CA LEU A 165 -17.03 19.10 5.46
C LEU A 165 -17.81 19.78 6.60
N ASN A 166 -17.90 21.11 6.57
CA ASN A 166 -18.53 21.92 7.61
C ASN A 166 -19.50 22.96 7.03
N PRO A 167 -20.66 22.54 6.48
CA PRO A 167 -21.59 23.45 5.79
C PRO A 167 -22.29 24.44 6.74
N ALA A 168 -22.25 24.19 8.05
CA ALA A 168 -22.90 25.02 9.06
C ALA A 168 -22.07 26.24 9.53
N THR A 169 -20.83 26.39 9.04
CA THR A 169 -19.94 27.50 9.41
C THR A 169 -20.51 28.83 8.90
N GLU A 170 -20.30 29.93 9.63
CA GLU A 170 -20.83 31.25 9.25
C GLU A 170 -20.40 31.70 7.84
N GLU A 171 -19.17 31.37 7.44
CA GLU A 171 -18.62 31.62 6.09
C GLU A 171 -19.44 30.97 4.98
N PHE A 172 -20.10 29.85 5.27
CA PHE A 172 -20.84 29.01 4.33
C PHE A 172 -22.37 29.16 4.43
N ARG A 173 -22.85 30.00 5.33
CA ARG A 173 -24.28 30.14 5.66
C ARG A 173 -25.14 30.55 4.46
N TYR A 174 -24.57 31.31 3.53
CA TYR A 174 -25.26 31.82 2.34
C TYR A 174 -24.88 31.08 1.06
N THR A 175 -24.12 30.00 1.18
CA THR A 175 -23.63 29.22 0.05
C THR A 175 -24.75 28.34 -0.51
N GLU A 176 -25.01 28.47 -1.80
CA GLU A 176 -26.00 27.66 -2.51
C GLU A 176 -25.31 26.97 -3.69
N VAL A 177 -24.79 25.77 -3.44
CA VAL A 177 -24.09 24.97 -4.45
C VAL A 177 -25.10 24.38 -5.43
N PRO A 178 -24.93 24.58 -6.75
CA PRO A 178 -25.77 23.93 -7.75
C PRO A 178 -25.74 22.40 -7.62
N GLN A 179 -26.90 21.76 -7.76
CA GLN A 179 -27.06 20.31 -7.55
C GLN A 179 -26.03 19.47 -8.30
N HIS A 180 -25.72 19.82 -9.56
CA HIS A 180 -24.78 19.07 -10.37
C HIS A 180 -23.34 19.11 -9.84
N ILE A 181 -22.93 20.20 -9.16
CA ILE A 181 -21.62 20.32 -8.51
C ILE A 181 -21.61 19.51 -7.21
N ASP A 182 -22.67 19.63 -6.41
CA ASP A 182 -22.80 18.84 -5.17
C ASP A 182 -22.78 17.33 -5.47
N ASP A 183 -23.52 16.89 -6.48
CA ASP A 183 -23.51 15.49 -6.95
C ASP A 183 -22.11 15.04 -7.38
N ALA A 184 -21.33 15.90 -8.04
CA ALA A 184 -19.97 15.56 -8.47
C ALA A 184 -18.97 15.49 -7.30
N ILE A 185 -19.12 16.36 -6.30
CA ILE A 185 -18.34 16.31 -5.05
C ILE A 185 -18.69 15.04 -4.27
N ASN A 186 -19.99 14.76 -4.08
CA ASN A 186 -20.46 13.55 -3.40
C ASN A 186 -20.01 12.28 -4.12
N GLY A 187 -20.06 12.25 -5.45
CA GLY A 187 -19.53 11.13 -6.24
C GLY A 187 -18.03 10.95 -6.08
N THR A 188 -17.26 12.04 -5.95
CA THR A 188 -15.81 11.98 -5.70
C THR A 188 -15.52 11.39 -4.31
N ILE A 189 -16.22 11.84 -3.27
CA ILE A 189 -16.11 11.31 -1.91
C ILE A 189 -16.48 9.82 -1.88
N TYR A 190 -17.55 9.44 -2.57
CA TYR A 190 -17.99 8.04 -2.66
C TYR A 190 -16.88 7.14 -3.23
N VAL A 191 -16.27 7.55 -4.34
CA VAL A 191 -15.19 6.77 -4.97
C VAL A 191 -13.93 6.76 -4.10
N LEU A 192 -13.59 7.86 -3.43
CA LEU A 192 -12.48 7.89 -2.48
C LEU A 192 -12.70 6.92 -1.30
N ASN A 193 -13.90 6.91 -0.72
CA ASN A 193 -14.27 5.98 0.35
C ASN A 193 -14.22 4.52 -0.11
N TYR A 194 -14.64 4.26 -1.35
CA TYR A 194 -14.51 2.94 -1.95
C TYR A 194 -13.04 2.48 -2.02
N PHE A 195 -12.13 3.34 -2.47
CA PHE A 195 -10.71 3.01 -2.50
C PHE A 195 -10.07 2.90 -1.11
N GLU A 196 -10.53 3.68 -0.14
CA GLU A 196 -10.11 3.53 1.25
C GLU A 196 -10.50 2.14 1.79
N PHE A 197 -11.73 1.69 1.50
CA PHE A 197 -12.17 0.32 1.84
C PHE A 197 -11.29 -0.75 1.16
N LEU A 198 -11.01 -0.59 -0.13
CA LEU A 198 -10.10 -1.50 -0.85
C LEU A 198 -8.70 -1.52 -0.23
N ALA A 199 -8.19 -0.36 0.19
CA ALA A 199 -6.89 -0.25 0.85
C ALA A 199 -6.84 -1.08 2.14
N GLN A 200 -7.91 -1.04 2.95
CA GLN A 200 -8.01 -1.88 4.14
C GLN A 200 -8.09 -3.36 3.76
N GLY A 201 -8.86 -3.74 2.74
CA GLY A 201 -8.93 -5.13 2.27
C GLY A 201 -7.58 -5.68 1.79
N ILE A 202 -6.76 -4.86 1.13
CA ILE A 202 -5.38 -5.21 0.76
C ILE A 202 -4.49 -5.33 2.02
N LYS A 203 -4.63 -4.39 2.96
CA LYS A 203 -3.83 -4.37 4.20
C LYS A 203 -4.01 -5.65 5.03
N TYR A 204 -5.23 -6.17 5.10
CA TYR A 204 -5.54 -7.41 5.82
C TYR A 204 -5.34 -8.69 4.99
N ARG A 205 -4.77 -8.57 3.77
CA ARG A 205 -4.58 -9.69 2.83
C ARG A 205 -5.89 -10.40 2.46
N ASP A 206 -7.01 -9.70 2.42
CA ASP A 206 -8.28 -10.25 1.91
C ASP A 206 -8.40 -10.06 0.39
N LEU A 207 -7.72 -9.04 -0.15
CA LEU A 207 -7.73 -8.69 -1.57
C LEU A 207 -6.35 -8.88 -2.23
N ASP A 208 -6.38 -9.23 -3.52
CA ASP A 208 -5.20 -9.35 -4.37
C ASP A 208 -4.79 -7.96 -4.90
N ASP A 209 -3.71 -7.42 -4.31
CA ASP A 209 -3.15 -6.12 -4.62
C ASP A 209 -2.72 -5.98 -6.10
N CYS A 210 -2.06 -7.01 -6.64
CA CYS A 210 -1.57 -7.00 -8.03
C CYS A 210 -2.73 -6.87 -9.01
N LEU A 211 -3.80 -7.66 -8.79
CA LEU A 211 -4.97 -7.63 -9.67
C LEU A 211 -5.70 -6.28 -9.60
N LEU A 212 -5.84 -5.71 -8.40
CA LEU A 212 -6.46 -4.39 -8.22
C LEU A 212 -5.63 -3.28 -8.85
N LYS A 213 -4.29 -3.34 -8.73
CA LYS A 213 -3.37 -2.39 -9.35
C LYS A 213 -3.55 -2.34 -10.87
N GLU A 214 -3.59 -3.50 -11.54
CA GLU A 214 -3.79 -3.58 -12.99
C GLU A 214 -5.16 -3.01 -13.42
N CYS A 215 -6.19 -3.13 -12.59
CA CYS A 215 -7.54 -2.68 -12.92
C CYS A 215 -7.80 -1.20 -12.60
N PHE A 216 -7.20 -0.67 -11.52
CA PHE A 216 -7.62 0.58 -10.91
C PHE A 216 -6.51 1.63 -10.75
N SER A 217 -5.23 1.31 -10.99
CA SER A 217 -4.11 2.26 -10.80
C SER A 217 -4.34 3.64 -11.44
N GLY A 218 -4.77 3.68 -12.70
CA GLY A 218 -5.06 4.93 -13.41
C GLY A 218 -6.29 5.67 -12.87
N ILE A 219 -7.33 4.94 -12.46
CA ILE A 219 -8.54 5.53 -11.87
C ILE A 219 -8.21 6.17 -10.51
N LEU A 220 -7.40 5.46 -9.71
CA LEU A 220 -6.95 5.91 -8.39
C LEU A 220 -6.13 7.19 -8.48
N ALA A 221 -5.14 7.24 -9.38
CA ALA A 221 -4.34 8.47 -9.58
C ALA A 221 -5.23 9.66 -10.00
N GLY A 222 -6.20 9.41 -10.88
CA GLY A 222 -7.12 10.44 -11.32
C GLY A 222 -8.07 10.92 -10.22
N ILE A 223 -8.58 10.03 -9.37
CA ILE A 223 -9.48 10.42 -8.28
C ILE A 223 -8.74 11.10 -7.12
N GLU A 224 -7.52 10.64 -6.78
CA GLU A 224 -6.68 11.29 -5.76
C GLU A 224 -6.42 12.74 -6.13
N ARG A 225 -6.02 13.00 -7.39
CA ARG A 225 -5.79 14.36 -7.87
C ARG A 225 -7.04 15.23 -7.80
N ARG A 226 -8.18 14.73 -8.27
CA ARG A 226 -9.46 15.46 -8.28
C ARG A 226 -9.94 15.80 -6.86
N GLY A 227 -9.79 14.84 -5.96
CA GLY A 227 -10.18 14.95 -4.55
C GLY A 227 -9.10 15.52 -3.64
N PHE A 228 -8.02 16.10 -4.16
CA PHE A 228 -6.88 16.57 -3.37
C PHE A 228 -7.30 17.46 -2.19
N HIS A 229 -8.08 18.51 -2.45
CA HIS A 229 -8.54 19.41 -1.39
C HIS A 229 -9.51 18.72 -0.43
N LEU A 230 -10.36 17.80 -0.89
CA LEU A 230 -11.23 17.01 0.00
C LEU A 230 -10.41 16.18 0.99
N ILE A 231 -9.37 15.48 0.50
CA ILE A 231 -8.50 14.65 1.33
C ILE A 231 -7.81 15.50 2.39
N ILE A 232 -7.24 16.63 2.00
CA ILE A 232 -6.56 17.55 2.93
C ILE A 232 -7.52 18.07 3.99
N GLU A 233 -8.71 18.52 3.61
CA GLU A 233 -9.69 19.06 4.56
C GLU A 233 -10.17 17.98 5.55
N HIS A 234 -10.42 16.74 5.11
CA HIS A 234 -10.74 15.63 6.02
C HIS A 234 -9.57 15.32 6.98
N GLN A 235 -8.33 15.41 6.49
CA GLN A 235 -7.14 15.16 7.30
C GLN A 235 -6.84 16.24 8.35
N LYS A 236 -7.46 17.42 8.25
CA LYS A 236 -7.40 18.42 9.34
C LYS A 236 -8.21 17.97 10.56
N VAL A 237 -9.29 17.21 10.35
CA VAL A 237 -10.13 16.67 11.43
C VAL A 237 -9.55 15.36 11.96
N ASP A 238 -9.23 14.43 11.06
CA ASP A 238 -8.55 13.18 11.41
C ASP A 238 -7.44 12.88 10.40
N GLN A 239 -6.19 12.96 10.86
CA GLN A 239 -5.00 12.74 10.05
C GLN A 239 -4.96 11.36 9.35
N ARG A 240 -5.70 10.37 9.85
CA ARG A 240 -5.80 9.03 9.26
C ARG A 240 -6.82 8.92 8.13
N SER A 241 -7.66 9.94 7.94
CA SER A 241 -8.63 9.95 6.84
C SER A 241 -7.92 9.82 5.50
N PHE A 242 -8.38 8.88 4.68
CA PHE A 242 -7.83 8.57 3.34
C PHE A 242 -6.34 8.19 3.33
N GLU A 243 -5.76 7.76 4.45
CA GLU A 243 -4.38 7.27 4.51
C GLU A 243 -4.17 6.06 3.59
N GLY A 244 -5.16 5.17 3.51
CA GLY A 244 -5.15 4.00 2.64
C GLY A 244 -5.07 4.39 1.15
N VAL A 245 -5.86 5.37 0.73
CA VAL A 245 -5.84 5.92 -0.65
C VAL A 245 -4.46 6.48 -1.02
N ILE A 246 -3.85 7.28 -0.13
CA ILE A 246 -2.53 7.87 -0.34
C ILE A 246 -1.47 6.77 -0.47
N ARG A 247 -1.49 5.80 0.45
CA ARG A 247 -0.59 4.64 0.42
C ARG A 247 -0.73 3.85 -0.87
N LEU A 248 -1.97 3.50 -1.27
CA LEU A 248 -2.20 2.75 -2.51
C LEU A 248 -1.69 3.51 -3.74
N THR A 249 -1.92 4.82 -3.79
CA THR A 249 -1.49 5.63 -4.94
C THR A 249 0.03 5.63 -5.06
N LYS A 250 0.74 5.75 -3.94
CA LYS A 250 2.20 5.67 -3.86
C LYS A 250 2.71 4.28 -4.25
N ASP A 251 2.13 3.21 -3.72
CA ASP A 251 2.55 1.84 -4.00
C ASP A 251 2.30 1.45 -5.47
N TRP A 252 1.22 1.96 -6.05
CA TRP A 252 0.83 1.61 -7.42
C TRP A 252 1.51 2.47 -8.48
N ASN A 253 1.61 3.78 -8.25
CA ASN A 253 2.08 4.76 -9.24
C ASN A 253 3.47 5.35 -8.93
N GLY A 254 4.07 4.99 -7.79
CA GLY A 254 5.40 5.44 -7.36
C GLY A 254 5.39 6.78 -6.61
N GLU A 255 4.42 7.65 -6.86
CA GLU A 255 4.22 8.90 -6.12
C GLU A 255 2.74 9.11 -5.78
N SER A 256 2.48 9.78 -4.65
CA SER A 256 1.15 10.30 -4.29
C SER A 256 1.10 11.79 -4.62
N PHE A 257 0.02 12.20 -5.29
CA PHE A 257 -0.21 13.60 -5.61
C PHE A 257 -0.41 14.44 -4.35
N VAL A 258 -1.10 13.87 -3.34
CA VAL A 258 -1.34 14.51 -2.05
C VAL A 258 -0.03 14.71 -1.29
N GLU A 259 0.80 13.67 -1.14
CA GLU A 259 2.09 13.81 -0.42
C GLU A 259 2.99 14.87 -1.05
N LYS A 260 3.02 14.95 -2.38
CA LYS A 260 3.86 15.89 -3.13
C LYS A 260 3.46 17.36 -2.95
N HIS A 261 2.17 17.64 -2.82
CA HIS A 261 1.64 19.02 -2.77
C HIS A 261 1.11 19.41 -1.40
N ARG A 262 1.17 18.52 -0.39
CA ARG A 262 0.66 18.78 0.96
C ARG A 262 1.26 20.01 1.63
N SER A 263 2.56 20.24 1.41
CA SER A 263 3.30 21.36 1.99
C SER A 263 3.05 22.69 1.30
N ASN A 264 2.48 22.68 0.08
CA ASN A 264 2.11 23.90 -0.64
C ASN A 264 0.82 23.66 -1.47
N PRO A 265 -0.35 23.69 -0.82
CA PRO A 265 -1.63 23.34 -1.45
C PRO A 265 -2.16 24.39 -2.43
N ASP A 266 -1.65 25.63 -2.39
CA ASP A 266 -2.05 26.72 -3.29
C ASP A 266 -1.11 26.85 -4.51
N ASN A 267 -0.31 25.81 -4.78
CA ASN A 267 0.60 25.79 -5.92
C ASN A 267 -0.20 25.74 -7.23
N SER A 268 0.12 26.63 -8.18
CA SER A 268 -0.47 26.63 -9.54
C SER A 268 -0.28 25.31 -10.30
N ALA A 269 0.63 24.46 -9.82
CA ALA A 269 0.85 23.10 -10.32
C ALA A 269 -0.26 22.09 -10.00
N VAL A 270 -1.13 22.36 -9.00
CA VAL A 270 -2.16 21.39 -8.55
C VAL A 270 -3.24 21.20 -9.64
N GLY A 271 -3.54 22.27 -10.38
CA GLY A 271 -4.53 22.30 -11.45
C GLY A 271 -5.54 23.43 -11.21
N ALA A 272 -6.33 23.77 -12.24
CA ALA A 272 -7.39 24.75 -12.09
C ALA A 272 -8.54 24.15 -11.27
N GLY A 273 -8.88 24.80 -10.16
CA GLY A 273 -10.09 24.49 -9.40
C GLY A 273 -11.33 24.80 -10.23
N PHE A 274 -12.35 23.95 -10.17
CA PHE A 274 -13.65 24.25 -10.76
C PHE A 274 -14.77 24.14 -9.71
N PRO A 275 -15.74 25.08 -9.70
CA PRO A 275 -15.78 26.37 -10.40
C PRO A 275 -14.73 27.39 -9.92
N ALA A 276 -14.34 28.34 -10.77
CA ALA A 276 -13.32 29.35 -10.47
C ALA A 276 -13.85 30.79 -10.59
N GLY A 277 -13.18 31.74 -9.93
CA GLY A 277 -13.41 33.18 -10.11
C GLY A 277 -14.80 33.65 -9.67
N GLU A 278 -15.46 34.44 -10.51
CA GLU A 278 -16.77 35.04 -10.24
C GLU A 278 -17.87 33.98 -10.01
N GLU A 279 -17.81 32.84 -10.69
CA GLU A 279 -18.77 31.76 -10.51
C GLU A 279 -18.71 31.20 -9.08
N LEU A 280 -17.50 30.96 -8.57
CA LEU A 280 -17.31 30.50 -7.19
C LEU A 280 -17.80 31.55 -6.18
N ILE A 281 -17.47 32.83 -6.39
CA ILE A 281 -17.91 33.92 -5.52
C ILE A 281 -19.44 34.02 -5.51
N SER A 282 -20.09 33.85 -6.66
CA SER A 282 -21.55 33.87 -6.78
C SER A 282 -22.22 32.72 -6.04
N ILE A 283 -21.61 31.53 -6.06
CA ILE A 283 -22.08 30.34 -5.33
C ILE A 283 -21.90 30.54 -3.82
N MET A 284 -20.79 31.13 -3.42
CA MET A 284 -20.39 31.36 -2.02
C MET A 284 -21.22 32.44 -1.34
N ASN A 285 -21.52 33.55 -2.04
CA ASN A 285 -22.11 34.77 -1.46
C ASN A 285 -23.51 35.12 -1.97
N LYS A 286 -24.25 34.17 -2.54
CA LYS A 286 -25.52 34.40 -3.26
C LYS A 286 -26.57 35.22 -2.49
N LYS A 287 -26.52 35.25 -1.15
CA LYS A 287 -27.43 36.01 -0.27
C LYS A 287 -26.71 36.89 0.77
N LYS A 288 -25.40 37.12 0.65
CA LYS A 288 -24.71 38.04 1.55
C LYS A 288 -25.28 39.45 1.29
N PRO A 289 -25.90 40.13 2.28
CA PRO A 289 -26.22 41.55 2.10
C PRO A 289 -24.92 42.29 1.78
N PRO A 290 -24.92 43.28 0.86
CA PRO A 290 -23.71 44.02 0.56
C PRO A 290 -23.11 44.52 1.88
N GLU A 291 -21.81 44.27 2.07
CA GLU A 291 -21.10 44.84 3.21
C GLU A 291 -21.42 46.34 3.24
N PRO A 292 -21.80 46.91 4.40
CA PRO A 292 -21.97 48.33 4.50
C PRO A 292 -20.63 48.93 4.08
N VAL A 293 -20.64 49.64 2.94
CA VAL A 293 -19.55 50.52 2.53
C VAL A 293 -19.36 51.42 3.73
N ASP A 294 -18.24 51.25 4.44
CA ASP A 294 -17.90 52.03 5.62
C ASP A 294 -18.06 53.50 5.21
N PRO A 295 -19.09 54.21 5.69
CA PRO A 295 -19.14 55.62 5.49
C PRO A 295 -18.12 56.11 6.50
N THR A 296 -16.84 56.17 6.13
CA THR A 296 -15.89 57.04 6.81
C THR A 296 -16.66 58.35 6.98
N PRO A 297 -17.03 58.73 8.22
CA PRO A 297 -17.76 59.95 8.41
C PRO A 297 -16.75 61.03 8.06
N HIS A 298 -16.81 61.53 6.84
CA HIS A 298 -16.22 62.82 6.55
C HIS A 298 -16.89 63.75 7.54
N LEU A 299 -16.14 64.18 8.57
CA LEU A 299 -16.60 65.22 9.47
C LEU A 299 -16.92 66.40 8.57
N VAL A 300 -18.21 66.66 8.42
CA VAL A 300 -18.72 67.81 7.70
C VAL A 300 -18.97 68.87 8.76
N THR A 301 -18.52 70.10 8.52
CA THR A 301 -18.92 71.21 9.39
C THR A 301 -20.44 71.39 9.33
N THR A 302 -21.03 72.13 10.29
CA THR A 302 -22.47 72.47 10.31
C THR A 302 -23.00 73.10 9.01
N ASP A 303 -22.08 73.50 8.13
CA ASP A 303 -22.33 74.25 6.91
C ASP A 303 -22.15 73.39 5.64
N GLY A 304 -21.98 72.06 5.79
CA GLY A 304 -21.94 71.14 4.65
C GLY A 304 -20.59 71.02 3.94
N ARG A 305 -19.49 71.54 4.51
CA ARG A 305 -18.15 71.48 3.89
C ARG A 305 -17.28 70.38 4.53
N PRO A 306 -16.53 69.59 3.73
CA PRO A 306 -15.63 68.57 4.25
C PRO A 306 -14.47 69.22 5.02
N VAL A 307 -14.19 68.73 6.24
CA VAL A 307 -13.06 69.17 7.05
C VAL A 307 -11.76 68.73 6.37
N ALA A 308 -10.96 69.68 5.91
CA ALA A 308 -9.65 69.41 5.35
C ALA A 308 -8.71 68.90 6.45
N VAL A 309 -8.02 67.79 6.19
CA VAL A 309 -6.94 67.27 7.03
C VAL A 309 -5.77 68.25 6.97
N PRO A 310 -5.19 68.69 8.10
CA PRO A 310 -4.05 69.60 8.07
C PRO A 310 -2.86 68.91 7.38
N GLU A 311 -2.27 69.56 6.38
CA GLU A 311 -0.97 69.18 5.83
C GLU A 311 0.07 69.25 6.95
N GLU A 312 0.66 68.11 7.31
CA GLU A 312 1.92 68.08 8.05
C GLU A 312 2.98 68.82 7.22
N GLN A 313 3.43 69.97 7.73
CA GLN A 313 4.60 70.69 7.25
C GLN A 313 5.87 70.14 7.94
N PRO A 314 7.04 70.22 7.27
CA PRO A 314 8.07 69.17 7.23
C PRO A 314 8.93 68.99 8.49
#